data_AF-A0A2U2SG33-F1
#
_entry.id   AF-A0A2U2SG33-F1
#
_cell.length_a   1.000
_cell.length_b   1.000
_cell.length_c   1.000
_cell.angle_alpha   90.00
_cell.angle_beta   90.00
_cell.angle_gamma   90.00
#
_symmetry.space_group_name_H-M   'P 1'
#
loop_
_entity.id
_entity.type
_entity.pdbx_description
1 polymer ?
#
loop_
_entity_poly.entity_id
_entity_poly.type
_entity_poly.pdbx_seq_one_letter_code
_entity_poly.pdbx_strand_id
1 'polypeptide(L)'
;MDGSDKQRILARYREEKERGVHFFPDIIYKDIVVMFGLFLLLLGLATFVGVSAEPPADPFDTNYVPRPEWYFLFLFELLKFFPGEIEFLGTFVIPVAAILALFLLPFFDRRPMRHPLRRPVASGVMSAIVLIMLGLTIRAAVTTPPQPESPGTTYEERLTIGEELYATVCAECHQPEGEGGEVKGVEGLEGRVLDPINSRDFLYTRTDETIYNIIDYGQPDLGMPPFGLAHGGELSRDQIDAIVTFIRSWDDRIVIERPPEPVPELAAGEIPDYETHVQPIFKRYCVACHRPGRAQNNYVMTDYHSVMTTGDHTPNVIGGDLSCNLVRMLYREEIEAGGPMPPTRPLDPKKLEIIVRWVEAGALPARTPGQVIQTQEPISPVVTPTLR
;
A
#
# COMPACT_ATOMS: atom_id res chain seq x y z
N MET A 1 8.64 -27.20 -57.80
CA MET A 1 7.46 -26.38 -58.16
C MET A 1 7.43 -26.37 -59.67
N ASP A 2 6.31 -26.75 -60.26
CA ASP A 2 6.17 -26.81 -61.72
C ASP A 2 6.24 -25.38 -62.32
N GLY A 3 6.76 -25.25 -63.54
CA GLY A 3 6.93 -23.95 -64.21
C GLY A 3 5.60 -23.21 -64.44
N SER A 4 4.51 -23.97 -64.54
CA SER A 4 3.13 -23.51 -64.72
C SER A 4 2.60 -22.70 -63.51
N ASP A 5 2.89 -23.14 -62.29
CA ASP A 5 2.44 -22.45 -61.07
C ASP A 5 3.07 -21.07 -60.90
N LYS A 6 4.34 -20.93 -61.29
CA LYS A 6 5.05 -19.65 -61.24
C LYS A 6 4.45 -18.63 -62.19
N GLN A 7 4.06 -19.06 -63.40
CA GLN A 7 3.42 -18.20 -64.39
C GLN A 7 2.04 -17.73 -63.94
N ARG A 8 1.24 -18.62 -63.33
CA ARG A 8 -0.09 -18.27 -62.79
C ARG A 8 0.00 -17.22 -61.67
N ILE A 9 0.95 -17.37 -60.75
CA ILE A 9 1.18 -16.38 -59.67
C ILE A 9 1.58 -15.02 -60.25
N LEU A 10 2.46 -14.99 -61.26
CA LEU A 10 2.90 -13.76 -61.90
C LEU A 10 1.78 -13.07 -62.70
N ALA A 11 0.91 -13.84 -63.36
CA ALA A 11 -0.23 -13.32 -64.08
C ALA A 11 -1.22 -12.63 -63.13
N ARG A 12 -1.59 -13.30 -62.03
CA ARG A 12 -2.46 -12.74 -61.00
C ARG A 12 -1.85 -11.48 -60.34
N TYR A 13 -0.55 -11.49 -60.09
CA TYR A 13 0.14 -10.31 -59.56
C TYR A 13 0.07 -9.11 -60.50
N ARG A 14 0.20 -9.32 -61.82
CA ARG A 14 0.06 -8.24 -62.81
C ARG A 14 -1.36 -7.70 -62.86
N GLU A 15 -2.36 -8.59 -62.84
CA GLU A 15 -3.78 -8.23 -62.80
C GLU A 15 -4.13 -7.41 -61.54
N GLU A 16 -3.67 -7.83 -60.36
CA GLU A 16 -3.87 -7.08 -59.11
C GLU A 16 -3.14 -5.73 -59.11
N LYS A 17 -1.97 -5.65 -59.76
CA LYS A 17 -1.21 -4.39 -59.91
C LYS A 17 -1.89 -3.41 -60.87
N GLU A 18 -2.48 -3.90 -61.96
CA GLU A 18 -3.28 -3.11 -62.90
C GLU A 18 -4.59 -2.61 -62.27
N ARG A 19 -5.17 -3.39 -61.34
CA ARG A 19 -6.34 -3.00 -60.55
C ARG A 19 -6.02 -1.99 -59.42
N GLY A 20 -4.76 -1.64 -59.21
CA GLY A 20 -4.24 -1.01 -58.00
C GLY A 20 -5.06 0.15 -57.43
N VAL A 21 -5.23 0.15 -56.10
CA VAL A 21 -5.81 1.26 -55.32
C VAL A 21 -4.80 2.40 -55.18
N HIS A 22 -5.28 3.64 -55.21
CA HIS A 22 -4.41 4.81 -55.07
C HIS A 22 -3.87 4.90 -53.64
N PHE A 23 -2.57 5.19 -53.50
CA PHE A 23 -1.95 5.41 -52.19
C PHE A 23 -2.62 6.58 -51.45
N PHE A 24 -2.87 7.67 -52.18
CA PHE A 24 -3.70 8.78 -51.72
C PHE A 24 -4.88 8.93 -52.68
N PRO A 25 -6.12 9.02 -52.20
CA PRO A 25 -6.51 9.16 -50.78
C PRO A 25 -6.78 7.82 -50.06
N ASP A 26 -6.93 6.71 -50.78
CA ASP A 26 -7.61 5.52 -50.25
C ASP A 26 -6.85 4.79 -49.13
N ILE A 27 -5.53 4.62 -49.26
CA ILE A 27 -4.72 3.90 -48.25
C ILE A 27 -4.54 4.79 -47.02
N ILE A 28 -4.16 6.06 -47.22
CA ILE A 28 -3.99 7.01 -46.12
C ILE A 28 -5.28 7.17 -45.30
N TYR A 29 -6.45 7.23 -45.94
CA TYR A 29 -7.72 7.32 -45.22
C TYR A 29 -7.96 6.10 -44.31
N LYS A 30 -7.72 4.88 -44.83
CA LYS A 30 -7.87 3.64 -44.05
C LYS A 30 -6.88 3.61 -42.87
N ASP A 31 -5.64 4.01 -43.11
CA ASP A 31 -4.61 4.06 -42.07
C ASP A 31 -5.00 5.05 -40.97
N ILE A 32 -5.51 6.24 -41.33
CA ILE A 32 -5.99 7.23 -40.35
C ILE A 32 -7.13 6.64 -39.51
N VAL A 33 -8.12 5.99 -40.13
CA VAL A 33 -9.25 5.40 -39.40
C VAL A 33 -8.78 4.31 -38.44
N VAL A 34 -7.88 3.43 -38.87
CA VAL A 34 -7.35 2.35 -38.01
C VAL A 34 -6.48 2.92 -36.88
N MET A 35 -5.60 3.88 -37.17
CA MET A 35 -4.74 4.51 -36.17
C MET A 35 -5.56 5.29 -35.14
N PHE A 36 -6.60 6.00 -35.58
CA PHE A 36 -7.52 6.68 -34.67
C PHE A 36 -8.30 5.70 -33.79
N GLY A 37 -8.77 4.58 -34.37
CA GLY A 37 -9.40 3.51 -33.59
C GLY A 37 -8.48 2.90 -32.54
N LEU A 38 -7.22 2.62 -32.89
CA LEU A 38 -6.20 2.15 -31.95
C LEU A 38 -5.90 3.18 -30.86
N PHE A 39 -5.80 4.46 -31.22
CA PHE A 39 -5.61 5.54 -30.24
C PHE A 39 -6.75 5.59 -29.23
N LEU A 40 -8.00 5.55 -29.69
CA LEU A 40 -9.17 5.53 -28.80
C LEU A 40 -9.21 4.28 -27.92
N LEU A 41 -8.82 3.12 -28.46
CA LEU A 41 -8.72 1.88 -27.69
C LEU A 41 -7.67 2.02 -26.57
N LEU A 42 -6.47 2.51 -26.89
CA LEU A 42 -5.40 2.70 -25.91
C LEU A 42 -5.77 3.76 -24.87
N LEU A 43 -6.41 4.85 -25.29
CA LEU A 43 -6.92 5.88 -24.38
C LEU A 43 -7.97 5.28 -23.44
N GLY A 44 -8.93 4.51 -23.96
CA GLY A 44 -9.94 3.82 -23.15
C GLY A 44 -9.31 2.84 -22.16
N LEU A 45 -8.35 2.03 -22.59
CA LEU A 45 -7.62 1.13 -21.69
C LEU A 45 -6.91 1.93 -20.59
N ALA A 46 -6.20 3.01 -20.93
CA ALA A 46 -5.53 3.85 -19.95
C ALA A 46 -6.50 4.49 -18.94
N THR A 47 -7.69 4.93 -19.40
CA THR A 47 -8.68 5.56 -18.50
C THR A 47 -9.45 4.57 -17.64
N PHE A 48 -9.75 3.36 -18.14
CA PHE A 48 -10.61 2.40 -17.44
C PHE A 48 -9.85 1.28 -16.71
N VAL A 49 -8.70 0.85 -17.23
CA VAL A 49 -7.83 -0.15 -16.60
C VAL A 49 -6.79 0.53 -15.70
N GLY A 50 -6.45 1.80 -16.00
CA GLY A 50 -5.42 2.54 -15.29
C GLY A 50 -4.01 2.18 -15.77
N VAL A 51 -3.05 3.06 -15.47
CA VAL A 51 -1.61 2.82 -15.64
C VAL A 51 -1.01 2.98 -14.26
N SER A 52 -0.26 1.97 -13.80
CA SER A 52 0.49 2.07 -12.54
C SER A 52 1.49 3.22 -12.67
N ALA A 53 1.34 4.25 -11.83
CA ALA A 53 2.28 5.35 -11.78
C ALA A 53 3.51 4.92 -10.97
N GLU A 54 4.66 4.82 -11.62
CA GLU A 54 5.93 4.62 -10.94
C GLU A 54 6.44 5.96 -10.40
N PRO A 55 7.11 5.98 -9.22
CA PRO A 55 7.72 7.19 -8.70
C PRO A 55 8.81 7.70 -9.66
N PRO A 56 9.11 9.01 -9.66
CA PRO A 56 10.22 9.56 -10.44
C PRO A 56 11.53 8.81 -10.13
N ALA A 57 12.26 8.42 -11.18
CA ALA A 57 13.51 7.68 -11.03
C ALA A 57 14.55 8.49 -10.24
N ASP A 58 15.01 7.97 -9.11
CA ASP A 58 16.08 8.56 -8.30
C ASP A 58 17.36 7.70 -8.40
N PRO A 59 18.48 8.26 -8.87
CA PRO A 59 19.75 7.55 -8.98
C PRO A 59 20.38 7.15 -7.64
N PHE A 60 19.86 7.60 -6.49
CA PHE A 60 20.37 7.26 -5.16
C PHE A 60 19.55 6.20 -4.42
N ASP A 61 18.45 5.70 -4.99
CA ASP A 61 17.65 4.63 -4.37
C ASP A 61 18.34 3.27 -4.50
N THR A 62 18.91 2.77 -3.40
CA THR A 62 19.55 1.46 -3.32
C THR A 62 18.58 0.31 -3.06
N ASN A 63 17.30 0.60 -2.79
CA ASN A 63 16.25 -0.38 -2.51
C ASN A 63 15.38 -0.67 -3.75
N TYR A 64 15.52 0.12 -4.82
CA TYR A 64 14.91 -0.18 -6.11
C TYR A 64 15.42 -1.53 -6.62
N VAL A 65 14.52 -2.50 -6.76
CA VAL A 65 14.81 -3.76 -7.44
C VAL A 65 14.67 -3.49 -8.94
N PRO A 66 15.78 -3.43 -9.72
CA PRO A 66 15.72 -3.13 -11.14
C PRO A 66 15.09 -4.31 -11.88
N ARG A 67 13.76 -4.26 -12.00
CA ARG A 67 12.98 -5.20 -12.80
C ARG A 67 12.82 -4.58 -14.20
N PRO A 68 13.11 -5.35 -15.26
CA PRO A 68 12.84 -4.88 -16.60
C PRO A 68 11.33 -4.89 -16.88
N GLU A 69 10.93 -3.99 -17.77
CA GLU A 69 9.55 -3.84 -18.22
C GLU A 69 8.91 -5.13 -18.74
N TRP A 70 7.57 -5.17 -18.77
CA TRP A 70 6.80 -6.37 -19.13
C TRP A 70 7.21 -7.00 -20.47
N TYR A 71 7.62 -6.18 -21.44
CA TYR A 71 8.06 -6.61 -22.76
C TYR A 71 9.47 -7.21 -22.78
N PHE A 72 10.23 -7.12 -21.68
CA PHE A 72 11.55 -7.72 -21.51
C PHE A 72 11.58 -8.87 -20.50
N LEU A 73 10.47 -9.18 -19.85
CA LEU A 73 10.39 -10.26 -18.85
C LEU A 73 10.80 -11.64 -19.39
N PHE A 74 10.50 -11.96 -20.65
CA PHE A 74 10.95 -13.23 -21.23
C PHE A 74 12.47 -13.32 -21.33
N LEU A 75 13.15 -12.20 -21.58
CA LEU A 75 14.60 -12.14 -21.69
C LEU A 75 15.21 -12.20 -20.28
N PHE A 76 14.62 -11.51 -19.31
CA PHE A 76 15.01 -11.60 -17.91
C PHE A 76 14.98 -13.04 -17.39
N GLU A 77 13.88 -13.77 -17.64
CA GLU A 77 13.77 -15.17 -17.24
C GLU A 77 14.73 -16.07 -18.04
N LEU A 78 14.98 -15.77 -19.31
CA LEU A 78 15.97 -16.47 -20.12
C LEU A 78 17.38 -16.33 -19.51
N LEU A 79 17.74 -15.14 -19.03
CA LEU A 79 19.06 -14.86 -18.46
C LEU A 79 19.32 -15.60 -17.15
N LYS A 80 18.28 -15.97 -16.40
CA LYS A 80 18.42 -16.82 -15.21
C LYS A 80 19.01 -18.20 -15.53
N PHE A 81 18.91 -18.67 -16.78
CA PHE A 81 19.54 -19.93 -17.21
C PHE A 81 21.03 -19.77 -17.58
N PHE A 82 21.57 -18.55 -17.60
CA PHE A 82 22.95 -18.24 -17.95
C PHE A 82 23.68 -17.47 -16.82
N PRO A 83 23.86 -18.05 -15.62
CA PRO A 83 24.50 -17.34 -14.50
C PRO A 83 26.02 -17.16 -14.71
N GLY A 84 26.55 -16.00 -14.29
CA GLY A 84 27.99 -15.74 -14.19
C GLY A 84 28.67 -15.49 -15.54
N GLU A 85 29.82 -16.12 -15.80
CA GLU A 85 30.66 -15.85 -16.97
C GLU A 85 29.99 -16.20 -18.32
N ILE A 86 28.91 -16.99 -18.31
CA ILE A 86 28.14 -17.36 -19.52
C ILE A 86 27.00 -16.38 -19.84
N GLU A 87 26.79 -15.33 -19.05
CA GLU A 87 25.72 -14.34 -19.25
C GLU A 87 25.80 -13.68 -20.64
N PHE A 88 27.02 -13.43 -21.14
CA PHE A 88 27.27 -12.91 -22.49
C PHE A 88 26.65 -13.78 -23.61
N LEU A 89 26.52 -15.09 -23.38
CA LEU A 89 25.88 -15.99 -24.34
C LEU A 89 24.39 -15.67 -24.46
N GLY A 90 23.72 -15.42 -23.33
CA GLY A 90 22.30 -15.07 -23.27
C GLY A 90 22.00 -13.65 -23.77
N THR A 91 22.85 -12.67 -23.44
CA THR A 91 22.61 -11.25 -23.76
C THR A 91 23.08 -10.83 -25.14
N PHE A 92 24.17 -11.41 -25.66
CA PHE A 92 24.78 -10.98 -26.93
C PHE A 92 24.69 -12.05 -28.01
N VAL A 93 25.17 -13.27 -27.74
CA VAL A 93 25.30 -14.30 -28.77
C VAL A 93 23.93 -14.78 -29.29
N ILE A 94 22.99 -15.08 -28.39
CA ILE A 94 21.65 -15.55 -28.77
C ILE A 94 20.89 -14.49 -29.61
N PRO A 95 20.77 -13.21 -29.18
CA PRO A 95 20.12 -12.19 -29.99
C PRO A 95 20.80 -11.95 -31.34
N VAL A 96 22.14 -11.91 -31.38
CA VAL A 96 22.88 -11.74 -32.63
C VAL A 96 22.64 -12.92 -33.57
N ALA A 97 22.67 -14.15 -33.07
CA ALA A 97 22.36 -15.33 -33.85
C ALA A 97 20.91 -15.31 -34.39
N ALA A 98 19.95 -14.87 -33.59
CA ALA A 98 18.55 -14.73 -34.01
C ALA A 98 18.39 -13.68 -35.11
N ILE A 99 19.03 -12.52 -34.98
CA ILE A 99 19.04 -11.46 -36.00
C ILE A 99 19.70 -11.96 -37.29
N LEU A 100 20.85 -12.63 -37.19
CA LEU A 100 21.52 -13.21 -38.35
C LEU A 100 20.65 -14.29 -39.02
N ALA A 101 19.96 -15.12 -38.26
CA ALA A 101 19.03 -16.11 -38.79
C ALA A 101 17.85 -15.43 -39.54
N LEU A 102 17.27 -14.36 -38.98
CA LEU A 102 16.22 -13.57 -39.64
C LEU A 102 16.73 -12.85 -40.88
N PHE A 103 17.94 -12.31 -40.85
CA PHE A 103 18.59 -11.65 -41.98
C PHE A 103 18.89 -12.64 -43.12
N LEU A 104 19.29 -13.86 -42.78
CA LEU A 104 19.56 -14.92 -43.75
C LEU A 104 18.30 -15.65 -44.21
N LEU A 105 17.17 -15.49 -43.51
CA LEU A 105 15.88 -16.10 -43.83
C LEU A 105 15.46 -15.93 -45.30
N PRO A 106 15.52 -14.74 -45.95
CA PRO A 106 15.17 -14.59 -47.36
C PRO A 106 16.04 -15.40 -48.33
N PHE A 107 17.26 -15.77 -47.93
CA PHE A 107 18.16 -16.58 -48.78
C PHE A 107 17.84 -18.07 -48.68
N PHE A 108 17.39 -18.53 -47.52
CA PHE A 108 16.99 -19.92 -47.27
C PHE A 108 15.54 -20.20 -47.69
N ASP A 109 14.61 -19.27 -47.46
CA ASP A 109 13.20 -19.42 -47.82
C ASP A 109 12.84 -18.69 -49.13
N ARG A 110 13.26 -19.29 -50.25
CA ARG A 110 12.98 -18.78 -51.61
C ARG A 110 11.60 -19.16 -52.14
N ARG A 111 10.70 -19.69 -51.30
CA ARG A 111 9.40 -20.19 -51.76
C ARG A 111 8.49 -19.02 -52.18
N PRO A 112 7.87 -19.05 -53.37
CA PRO A 112 7.04 -17.94 -53.86
C PRO A 112 5.69 -17.81 -53.14
N MET A 113 5.26 -18.87 -52.43
CA MET A 113 4.04 -18.85 -51.61
C MET A 113 4.29 -18.02 -50.36
N ARG A 114 3.48 -16.99 -50.10
CA ARG A 114 3.63 -16.07 -48.95
C ARG A 114 2.64 -16.35 -47.79
N HIS A 115 1.65 -17.21 -48.01
CA HIS A 115 0.62 -17.52 -47.01
C HIS A 115 1.18 -18.40 -45.87
N PRO A 116 0.94 -18.07 -44.59
CA PRO A 116 1.51 -18.77 -43.43
C PRO A 116 1.15 -20.27 -43.41
N LEU A 117 -0.11 -20.62 -43.68
CA LEU A 117 -0.55 -22.03 -43.75
C LEU A 117 0.17 -22.88 -44.81
N ARG A 118 0.84 -22.26 -45.80
CA ARG A 118 1.61 -22.97 -46.84
C ARG A 118 3.11 -23.04 -46.53
N ARG A 119 3.53 -22.52 -45.37
CA ARG A 119 4.91 -22.54 -44.86
C ARG A 119 4.96 -23.19 -43.47
N PRO A 120 4.57 -24.47 -43.34
CA PRO A 120 4.40 -25.11 -42.03
C PRO A 120 5.66 -25.08 -41.16
N VAL A 121 6.86 -25.17 -41.76
CA VAL A 121 8.13 -25.09 -41.01
C VAL A 121 8.38 -23.68 -40.48
N ALA A 122 8.35 -22.66 -41.34
CA ALA A 122 8.63 -21.29 -40.92
C ALA A 122 7.57 -20.77 -39.94
N SER A 123 6.29 -21.04 -40.22
CA SER A 123 5.20 -20.69 -39.31
C SER A 123 5.27 -21.48 -38.00
N GLY A 124 5.61 -22.77 -38.04
CA GLY A 124 5.80 -23.58 -36.84
C GLY A 124 6.94 -23.07 -35.95
N VAL A 125 8.09 -22.73 -36.54
CA VAL A 125 9.24 -22.15 -35.81
C VAL A 125 8.87 -20.80 -35.20
N MET A 126 8.22 -19.91 -35.97
CA MET A 126 7.79 -18.61 -35.44
C MET A 126 6.77 -18.77 -34.30
N SER A 127 5.79 -19.64 -34.45
CA SER A 127 4.82 -19.94 -33.39
C SER A 127 5.49 -20.51 -32.14
N ALA A 128 6.47 -21.41 -32.29
CA ALA A 128 7.23 -21.94 -31.16
C ALA A 128 8.00 -20.84 -30.41
N ILE A 129 8.67 -19.93 -31.14
CA ILE A 129 9.37 -18.78 -30.54
C ILE A 129 8.41 -17.90 -29.74
N VAL A 130 7.24 -17.56 -30.30
CA VAL A 130 6.24 -16.74 -29.60
C VAL A 130 5.71 -17.45 -28.36
N LEU A 131 5.42 -18.76 -28.45
CA LEU A 131 4.96 -19.54 -27.30
C LEU A 131 6.02 -19.65 -26.20
N ILE A 132 7.30 -19.79 -26.57
CA ILE A 132 8.42 -19.78 -25.63
C ILE A 132 8.52 -18.41 -24.95
N MET A 133 8.48 -17.31 -25.71
CA MET A 133 8.49 -15.95 -25.15
C MET A 133 7.33 -15.74 -24.18
N LEU A 134 6.11 -16.14 -24.57
CA LEU A 134 4.93 -16.02 -23.71
C LEU A 134 5.08 -16.85 -22.42
N GLY A 135 5.54 -18.09 -22.53
CA GLY A 135 5.77 -18.97 -21.39
C GLY A 135 6.83 -18.44 -20.43
N LEU A 136 7.93 -17.89 -20.96
CA LEU A 136 8.98 -17.25 -20.16
C LEU A 136 8.46 -15.97 -19.49
N THR A 137 7.70 -15.13 -20.19
CA THR A 137 7.08 -13.93 -19.61
C THR A 137 6.14 -14.30 -18.46
N ILE A 138 5.27 -15.30 -18.64
CA ILE A 138 4.34 -15.74 -17.58
C ILE A 138 5.12 -16.28 -16.39
N ARG A 139 6.12 -17.12 -16.64
CA ARG A 139 6.98 -17.66 -15.58
C ARG A 139 7.71 -16.53 -14.82
N ALA A 140 8.25 -15.54 -15.53
CA ALA A 140 8.89 -14.38 -14.93
C ALA A 140 7.90 -13.62 -14.03
N ALA A 141 6.69 -13.38 -14.53
CA ALA A 141 5.65 -12.63 -13.82
C ALA A 141 5.19 -13.35 -12.54
N VAL A 142 5.10 -14.68 -12.56
CA VAL A 142 4.65 -15.48 -11.40
C VAL A 142 5.77 -15.72 -10.39
N THR A 143 7.02 -15.89 -10.83
CA THR A 143 8.14 -16.25 -9.95
C THR A 143 8.87 -15.05 -9.35
N THR A 144 8.69 -13.86 -9.93
CA THR A 144 9.35 -12.65 -9.45
C THR A 144 8.41 -11.92 -8.49
N PRO A 145 8.80 -11.66 -7.23
CA PRO A 145 7.95 -10.97 -6.26
C PRO A 145 7.56 -9.58 -6.80
N PRO A 146 6.30 -9.14 -6.61
CA PRO A 146 5.87 -7.81 -7.01
C PRO A 146 6.77 -6.75 -6.36
N GLN A 147 7.00 -5.63 -7.05
CA GLN A 147 7.60 -4.48 -6.37
C GLN A 147 6.66 -4.05 -5.24
N PRO A 148 7.19 -3.60 -4.09
CA PRO A 148 6.36 -2.95 -3.09
C PRO A 148 5.63 -1.81 -3.79
N GLU A 149 4.31 -1.92 -3.89
CA GLU A 149 3.47 -0.87 -4.45
C GLU A 149 3.74 0.41 -3.67
N SER A 150 3.96 1.51 -4.38
CA SER A 150 4.18 2.81 -3.77
C SER A 150 2.97 3.12 -2.87
N PRO A 151 3.12 3.23 -1.53
CA PRO A 151 2.03 3.57 -0.65
C PRO A 151 1.42 4.90 -1.08
N GLY A 152 0.18 4.82 -1.57
CA GLY A 152 -0.68 5.94 -1.88
C GLY A 152 -0.24 6.80 -3.07
N THR A 153 -1.04 6.80 -4.13
CA THR A 153 -0.90 7.82 -5.18
C THR A 153 -1.54 9.14 -4.78
N THR A 154 -2.46 9.12 -3.81
CA THR A 154 -3.18 10.29 -3.31
C THR A 154 -2.67 10.74 -1.94
N TYR A 155 -2.86 12.03 -1.62
CA TYR A 155 -2.45 12.61 -0.34
C TYR A 155 -3.13 11.91 0.85
N GLU A 156 -4.44 11.65 0.76
CA GLU A 156 -5.23 11.00 1.83
C GLU A 156 -4.77 9.57 2.11
N GLU A 157 -4.42 8.84 1.05
CA GLU A 157 -3.93 7.46 1.17
C GLU A 157 -2.54 7.44 1.82
N ARG A 158 -1.63 8.34 1.41
CA ARG A 158 -0.33 8.52 2.06
C ARG A 158 -0.45 8.94 3.51
N LEU A 159 -1.40 9.83 3.81
CA LEU A 159 -1.67 10.28 5.18
C LEU A 159 -2.11 9.12 6.07
N THR A 160 -3.05 8.31 5.60
CA THR A 160 -3.57 7.14 6.33
C THR A 160 -2.46 6.11 6.58
N ILE A 161 -1.69 5.78 5.55
CA ILE A 161 -0.57 4.83 5.65
C ILE A 161 0.51 5.40 6.59
N GLY A 162 0.82 6.69 6.47
CA GLY A 162 1.76 7.40 7.31
C GLY A 162 1.38 7.38 8.78
N GLU A 163 0.09 7.58 9.09
CA GLU A 163 -0.43 7.50 10.46
C GLU A 163 -0.25 6.10 11.06
N GLU A 164 -0.58 5.05 10.31
CA GLU A 164 -0.45 3.66 10.78
C GLU A 164 1.03 3.27 11.02
N LEU A 165 1.91 3.65 10.10
CA LEU A 165 3.35 3.43 10.25
C LEU A 165 3.92 4.24 11.42
N TYR A 166 3.54 5.50 11.55
CA TYR A 166 3.98 6.34 12.67
C TYR A 166 3.52 5.77 14.01
N ALA A 167 2.27 5.31 14.11
CA ALA A 167 1.73 4.71 15.33
C ALA A 167 2.50 3.45 15.76
N THR A 168 3.00 2.67 14.80
CA THR A 168 3.70 1.39 15.08
C THR A 168 5.20 1.55 15.27
N VAL A 169 5.82 2.58 14.72
CA VAL A 169 7.28 2.74 14.69
C VAL A 169 7.75 3.92 15.54
N CYS A 170 7.03 5.04 15.54
CA CYS A 170 7.50 6.31 16.08
C CYS A 170 6.80 6.70 17.39
N ALA A 171 5.52 6.37 17.54
CA ALA A 171 4.67 6.86 18.62
C ALA A 171 5.09 6.37 20.02
N GLU A 172 5.82 5.26 20.12
CA GLU A 172 6.34 4.74 21.40
C GLU A 172 7.25 5.77 22.09
N CYS A 173 8.09 6.46 21.31
CA CYS A 173 8.96 7.53 21.80
C CYS A 173 8.34 8.92 21.60
N HIS A 174 7.86 9.22 20.39
CA HIS A 174 7.42 10.56 20.00
C HIS A 174 5.97 10.90 20.39
N GLN A 175 5.25 9.94 20.98
CA GLN A 175 3.82 10.00 21.27
C GLN A 175 2.95 10.03 19.99
N PRO A 176 1.66 9.65 20.07
CA PRO A 176 0.78 9.48 18.89
C PRO A 176 0.53 10.74 18.06
N GLU A 177 0.77 11.93 18.61
CA GLU A 177 0.61 13.20 17.90
C GLU A 177 1.91 14.00 17.83
N GLY A 178 3.06 13.37 18.10
CA GLY A 178 4.36 14.02 17.98
C GLY A 178 4.69 15.00 19.10
N GLU A 179 4.01 14.91 20.24
CA GLU A 179 4.23 15.83 21.37
C GLU A 179 5.56 15.62 22.09
N GLY A 180 6.22 14.48 21.89
CA GLY A 180 7.42 14.12 22.64
C GLY A 180 7.14 13.96 24.14
N GLY A 181 8.04 14.45 24.97
CA GLY A 181 7.98 14.30 26.42
C GLY A 181 8.86 13.16 26.94
N GLU A 182 8.63 12.76 28.19
CA GLU A 182 9.40 11.71 28.85
C GLU A 182 9.08 10.33 28.25
N VAL A 183 10.09 9.67 27.69
CA VAL A 183 9.98 8.30 27.16
C VAL A 183 9.86 7.31 28.32
N LYS A 184 8.85 6.45 28.26
CA LYS A 184 8.57 5.41 29.26
C LYS A 184 8.30 4.08 28.59
N GLY A 185 8.89 3.01 29.11
CA GLY A 185 8.73 1.64 28.61
C GLY A 185 9.68 1.27 27.47
N VAL A 186 10.68 2.11 27.16
CA VAL A 186 11.66 1.84 26.07
C VAL A 186 13.04 1.58 26.68
N GLU A 187 13.52 0.35 26.51
CA GLU A 187 14.83 -0.07 27.01
C GLU A 187 15.94 0.84 26.43
N GLY A 188 16.74 1.43 27.31
CA GLY A 188 17.84 2.33 26.93
C GLY A 188 17.46 3.80 26.73
N LEU A 189 16.17 4.15 26.73
CA LEU A 189 15.68 5.53 26.59
C LEU A 189 14.77 5.99 27.75
N GLU A 190 14.59 5.17 28.77
CA GLU A 190 13.76 5.47 29.94
C GLU A 190 14.14 6.82 30.60
N GLY A 191 13.14 7.68 30.79
CA GLY A 191 13.32 8.99 31.42
C GLY A 191 13.92 10.06 30.51
N ARG A 192 14.23 9.73 29.23
CA ARG A 192 14.71 10.73 28.27
C ARG A 192 13.55 11.62 27.84
N VAL A 193 13.75 12.93 27.88
CA VAL A 193 12.76 13.92 27.43
C VAL A 193 13.04 14.27 25.97
N LEU A 194 12.06 14.04 25.10
CA LEU A 194 12.12 14.39 23.69
C LEU A 194 11.38 15.70 23.42
N ASP A 195 11.92 16.52 22.51
CA ASP A 195 11.24 17.72 22.04
C ASP A 195 10.02 17.36 21.17
N PRO A 196 8.95 18.17 21.22
CA PRO A 196 7.78 17.98 20.35
C PRO A 196 8.14 18.17 18.87
N ILE A 197 8.00 17.10 18.09
CA ILE A 197 8.17 17.13 16.63
C ILE A 197 6.95 17.72 15.92
N ASN A 198 5.81 17.82 16.61
CA ASN A 198 4.63 18.54 16.12
C ASN A 198 4.67 20.04 16.43
N SER A 199 5.76 20.55 17.03
CA SER A 199 5.89 21.97 17.33
C SER A 199 6.07 22.80 16.06
N ARG A 200 5.59 24.05 16.09
CA ARG A 200 5.85 25.03 15.02
C ARG A 200 7.35 25.19 14.76
N ASP A 201 8.17 25.21 15.81
CA ASP A 201 9.61 25.36 15.67
C ASP A 201 10.23 24.22 14.85
N PHE A 202 9.78 22.98 15.05
CA PHE A 202 10.21 21.85 14.24
C PHE A 202 9.63 21.93 12.81
N LEU A 203 8.30 22.01 12.68
CA LEU A 203 7.64 21.94 11.38
C LEU A 203 8.02 23.12 10.47
N TYR A 204 8.28 24.30 11.01
CA TYR A 204 8.54 25.49 10.19
C TYR A 204 9.95 25.57 9.63
N THR A 205 10.91 24.91 10.26
CA THR A 205 12.34 25.09 9.98
C THR A 205 13.00 23.87 9.35
N ARG A 206 12.33 22.71 9.34
CA ARG A 206 12.79 21.50 8.66
C ARG A 206 12.02 21.35 7.35
N THR A 207 12.69 20.95 6.28
CA THR A 207 12.04 20.58 5.00
C THR A 207 11.59 19.13 5.02
N ASP A 208 10.75 18.71 4.06
CA ASP A 208 10.28 17.32 3.96
C ASP A 208 11.46 16.36 3.81
N GLU A 209 12.41 16.74 2.95
CA GLU A 209 13.68 16.06 2.76
C GLU A 209 14.51 15.99 4.06
N THR A 210 14.49 17.03 4.88
CA THR A 210 15.19 17.01 6.18
C THR A 210 14.56 15.99 7.12
N ILE A 211 13.23 15.96 7.20
CA ILE A 211 12.50 14.99 8.05
C ILE A 211 12.72 13.57 7.53
N TYR A 212 12.65 13.37 6.21
CA TYR A 212 12.97 12.12 5.54
C TYR A 212 14.37 11.62 5.95
N ASN A 213 15.40 12.45 5.78
CA ASN A 213 16.77 12.08 6.10
C ASN A 213 16.96 11.76 7.59
N ILE A 214 16.29 12.50 8.49
CA ILE A 214 16.33 12.20 9.93
C ILE A 214 15.77 10.79 10.21
N ILE A 215 14.70 10.37 9.52
CA ILE A 215 14.11 9.04 9.69
C ILE A 215 14.98 7.97 9.02
N ASP A 216 15.46 8.24 7.81
CA ASP A 216 16.25 7.31 7.00
C ASP A 216 17.58 6.95 7.69
N TYR A 217 18.39 7.96 8.03
CA TYR A 217 19.68 7.78 8.70
C TYR A 217 19.57 7.58 10.23
N GLY A 218 18.45 7.98 10.83
CA GLY A 218 18.31 8.06 12.28
C GLY A 218 19.15 9.17 12.90
N GLN A 219 19.12 9.24 14.24
CA GLN A 219 19.99 10.09 15.06
C GLN A 219 20.58 9.26 16.20
N PRO A 220 21.60 8.41 15.94
CA PRO A 220 22.11 7.46 16.93
C PRO A 220 22.64 8.11 18.21
N ASP A 221 23.27 9.28 18.11
CA ASP A 221 23.72 10.07 19.27
C ASP A 221 22.55 10.51 20.16
N LEU A 222 21.37 10.65 19.57
CA LEU A 222 20.11 10.95 20.25
C LEU A 222 19.28 9.71 20.58
N GLY A 223 19.80 8.52 20.28
CA GLY A 223 19.14 7.23 20.54
C GLY A 223 18.02 6.89 19.56
N MET A 224 17.88 7.62 18.45
CA MET A 224 16.98 7.27 17.36
C MET A 224 17.75 6.40 16.34
N PRO A 225 17.42 5.10 16.17
CA PRO A 225 18.09 4.26 15.19
C PRO A 225 17.74 4.67 13.75
N PRO A 226 18.51 4.24 12.74
CA PRO A 226 18.10 4.36 11.35
C PRO A 226 16.87 3.50 11.09
N PHE A 227 15.89 4.05 10.37
CA PHE A 227 14.69 3.31 9.97
C PHE A 227 14.68 2.95 8.48
N GLY A 228 15.52 3.58 7.67
CA GLY A 228 15.63 3.27 6.25
C GLY A 228 16.25 1.90 5.98
N LEU A 229 15.69 1.17 5.01
CA LEU A 229 16.23 -0.12 4.55
C LEU A 229 17.71 -0.06 4.16
N ALA A 230 18.15 1.06 3.56
CA ALA A 230 19.55 1.25 3.15
C ALA A 230 20.53 1.34 4.34
N HIS A 231 20.01 1.69 5.52
CA HIS A 231 20.79 1.94 6.73
C HIS A 231 20.53 0.89 7.83
N GLY A 232 19.92 -0.24 7.48
CA GLY A 232 19.66 -1.36 8.38
C GLY A 232 18.34 -1.28 9.15
N GLY A 233 17.46 -0.35 8.78
CA GLY A 233 16.08 -0.29 9.26
C GLY A 233 15.10 -1.13 8.41
N GLU A 234 13.81 -0.96 8.66
CA GLU A 234 12.74 -1.78 8.06
C GLU A 234 11.85 -1.02 7.06
N LEU A 235 11.99 0.32 6.96
CA LEU A 235 11.11 1.17 6.17
C LEU A 235 11.68 1.45 4.77
N SER A 236 10.83 1.27 3.76
CA SER A 236 11.11 1.73 2.40
C SER A 236 11.02 3.26 2.30
N ARG A 237 11.58 3.83 1.23
CA ARG A 237 11.49 5.27 0.96
C ARG A 237 10.05 5.77 1.00
N ASP A 238 9.17 5.11 0.26
CA ASP A 238 7.78 5.55 0.15
C ASP A 238 7.03 5.44 1.48
N GLN A 239 7.40 4.47 2.34
CA GLN A 239 6.89 4.37 3.70
C GLN A 239 7.37 5.55 4.56
N ILE A 240 8.63 5.97 4.43
CA ILE A 240 9.15 7.16 5.10
C ILE A 240 8.44 8.41 4.56
N ASP A 241 8.23 8.54 3.25
CA ASP A 241 7.49 9.66 2.66
C ASP A 241 6.04 9.74 3.17
N ALA A 242 5.38 8.60 3.36
CA ALA A 242 4.06 8.55 4.00
C ALA A 242 4.12 9.05 5.45
N ILE A 243 5.12 8.64 6.24
CA ILE A 243 5.33 9.15 7.61
C ILE A 243 5.60 10.66 7.59
N VAL A 244 6.43 11.16 6.68
CA VAL A 244 6.69 12.60 6.51
C VAL A 244 5.39 13.34 6.18
N THR A 245 4.57 12.78 5.28
CA THR A 245 3.24 13.33 4.94
C THR A 245 2.35 13.43 6.19
N PHE A 246 2.35 12.42 7.05
CA PHE A 246 1.63 12.44 8.31
C PHE A 246 2.17 13.48 9.30
N ILE A 247 3.49 13.56 9.51
CA ILE A 247 4.12 14.59 10.37
C ILE A 247 3.76 15.99 9.87
N ARG A 248 3.72 16.18 8.55
CA ARG A 248 3.32 17.44 7.92
C ARG A 248 1.86 17.81 8.12
N SER A 249 0.98 16.85 8.37
CA SER A 249 -0.43 17.14 8.64
C SER A 249 -0.65 17.99 9.91
N TRP A 250 0.35 18.07 10.80
CA TRP A 250 0.33 18.93 11.98
C TRP A 250 0.73 20.38 11.71
N ASP A 251 1.26 20.69 10.52
CA ASP A 251 1.70 22.03 10.15
C ASP A 251 0.49 22.91 9.82
N ASP A 252 0.27 23.94 10.63
CA ASP A 252 -0.86 24.86 10.52
C ASP A 252 -0.78 25.80 9.32
N ARG A 253 0.36 25.84 8.58
CA ARG A 253 0.46 26.53 7.29
C ARG A 253 -0.14 25.72 6.16
N ILE A 254 -0.21 24.40 6.31
CA ILE A 254 -0.83 23.52 5.33
C ILE A 254 -2.33 23.57 5.60
N VAL A 255 -2.99 24.50 4.92
CA VAL A 255 -4.46 24.51 4.84
C VAL A 255 -4.86 23.37 3.92
N ILE A 256 -4.83 22.16 4.47
CA ILE A 256 -5.65 21.08 3.93
C ILE A 256 -7.08 21.59 4.04
N GLU A 257 -7.89 21.48 2.99
CA GLU A 257 -9.35 21.57 3.11
C GLU A 257 -9.82 20.38 3.95
N ARG A 258 -9.45 20.39 5.23
CA ARG A 258 -9.67 19.31 6.16
C ARG A 258 -11.14 19.35 6.56
N PRO A 259 -11.94 18.31 6.31
CA PRO A 259 -12.95 17.96 7.29
C PRO A 259 -12.22 17.44 8.54
N PRO A 260 -12.28 18.12 9.70
CA PRO A 260 -11.99 17.45 10.98
C PRO A 260 -12.90 16.19 11.06
N GLU A 261 -12.52 14.94 11.42
CA GLU A 261 -11.48 14.33 12.26
C GLU A 261 -11.36 12.81 11.94
N PRO A 262 -10.22 12.13 12.22
CA PRO A 262 -10.11 10.67 12.25
C PRO A 262 -10.34 10.12 13.67
N VAL A 263 -11.53 10.37 14.21
CA VAL A 263 -12.32 9.48 15.08
C VAL A 263 -13.76 9.93 14.79
N PRO A 264 -14.70 9.07 14.38
CA PRO A 264 -16.06 9.51 14.14
C PRO A 264 -16.61 10.16 15.42
N GLU A 265 -16.89 11.47 15.38
CA GLU A 265 -17.60 12.13 16.46
C GLU A 265 -18.95 11.42 16.61
N LEU A 266 -19.20 10.86 17.80
CA LEU A 266 -20.44 10.14 18.07
C LEU A 266 -21.64 11.06 17.81
N ALA A 267 -22.55 10.63 16.92
CA ALA A 267 -23.80 11.36 16.76
C ALA A 267 -24.58 11.36 18.09
N ALA A 268 -25.43 12.37 18.29
CA ALA A 268 -26.23 12.45 19.52
C ALA A 268 -27.10 11.20 19.69
N GLY A 269 -26.87 10.45 20.78
CA GLY A 269 -27.57 9.19 21.08
C GLY A 269 -27.01 7.95 20.35
N GLU A 270 -25.92 8.07 19.60
CA GLU A 270 -25.24 6.94 18.97
C GLU A 270 -24.50 6.10 20.01
N ILE A 271 -24.69 4.78 19.93
CA ILE A 271 -23.97 3.80 20.74
C ILE A 271 -22.68 3.42 20.01
N PRO A 272 -21.49 3.61 20.60
CA PRO A 272 -20.24 3.26 19.94
C PRO A 272 -20.07 1.74 19.80
N ASP A 273 -19.55 1.30 18.67
CA ASP A 273 -19.07 -0.07 18.41
C ASP A 273 -17.55 -0.12 18.31
N TYR A 274 -16.97 -1.33 18.42
CA TYR A 274 -15.52 -1.49 18.38
C TYR A 274 -14.92 -1.10 17.03
N GLU A 275 -15.39 -1.68 15.93
CA GLU A 275 -14.79 -1.51 14.61
C GLU A 275 -14.75 -0.04 14.14
N THR A 276 -15.84 0.69 14.33
CA THR A 276 -16.00 2.03 13.78
C THR A 276 -15.42 3.11 14.70
N HIS A 277 -15.62 2.97 16.01
CA HIS A 277 -15.36 4.06 16.95
C HIS A 277 -14.12 3.82 17.83
N VAL A 278 -13.96 2.60 18.36
CA VAL A 278 -12.91 2.31 19.35
C VAL A 278 -11.61 1.84 18.71
N GLN A 279 -11.69 1.02 17.66
CA GLN A 279 -10.52 0.49 16.98
C GLN A 279 -9.59 1.59 16.43
N PRO A 280 -10.09 2.69 15.81
CA PRO A 280 -9.21 3.78 15.39
C PRO A 280 -8.44 4.40 16.56
N ILE A 281 -9.09 4.56 17.72
CA ILE A 281 -8.46 5.09 18.93
C ILE A 281 -7.38 4.11 19.41
N PHE A 282 -7.68 2.82 19.50
CA PHE A 282 -6.71 1.83 19.97
C PHE A 282 -5.52 1.70 19.01
N LYS A 283 -5.77 1.66 17.70
CA LYS A 283 -4.71 1.64 16.68
C LYS A 283 -3.74 2.81 16.85
N ARG A 284 -4.27 4.02 17.06
CA ARG A 284 -3.46 5.23 17.16
C ARG A 284 -2.74 5.39 18.49
N TYR A 285 -3.41 5.08 19.60
CA TYR A 285 -2.93 5.46 20.94
C TYR A 285 -2.45 4.26 21.80
N CYS A 286 -2.78 3.03 21.43
CA CYS A 286 -2.53 1.86 22.29
C CYS A 286 -1.63 0.80 21.63
N VAL A 287 -1.80 0.56 20.32
CA VAL A 287 -1.12 -0.55 19.61
C VAL A 287 0.40 -0.41 19.56
N ALA A 288 0.95 0.80 19.68
CA ALA A 288 2.39 1.04 19.77
C ALA A 288 3.06 0.11 20.83
N CYS A 289 2.42 0.03 22.00
CA CYS A 289 2.87 -0.81 23.11
C CYS A 289 2.08 -2.13 23.22
N HIS A 290 0.78 -2.15 22.89
CA HIS A 290 -0.10 -3.31 23.04
C HIS A 290 -0.23 -4.15 21.75
N ARG A 291 0.91 -4.64 21.24
CA ARG A 291 1.00 -5.48 20.03
C ARG A 291 1.74 -6.81 20.29
N PRO A 292 1.52 -7.85 19.47
CA PRO A 292 2.24 -9.12 19.62
C PRO A 292 3.76 -8.94 19.68
N GLY A 293 4.40 -9.59 20.65
CA GLY A 293 5.86 -9.53 20.86
C GLY A 293 6.39 -8.32 21.63
N ARG A 294 5.55 -7.30 21.89
CA ARG A 294 5.89 -6.09 22.67
C ARG A 294 4.84 -5.75 23.75
N ALA A 295 3.74 -6.48 23.80
CA ALA A 295 2.62 -6.25 24.70
C ALA A 295 3.01 -6.26 26.19
N GLN A 296 2.83 -5.12 26.85
CA GLN A 296 2.93 -5.04 28.31
C GLN A 296 1.85 -5.93 28.96
N ASN A 297 2.25 -6.76 29.92
CA ASN A 297 1.38 -7.74 30.62
C ASN A 297 0.61 -8.67 29.64
N ASN A 298 1.22 -9.00 28.49
CA ASN A 298 0.64 -9.83 27.43
C ASN A 298 -0.73 -9.36 26.90
N TYR A 299 -1.06 -8.07 27.08
CA TYR A 299 -2.32 -7.50 26.64
C TYR A 299 -2.21 -6.89 25.24
N VAL A 300 -2.99 -7.43 24.28
CA VAL A 300 -2.92 -7.09 22.86
C VAL A 300 -4.20 -6.37 22.43
N MET A 301 -4.05 -5.23 21.74
CA MET A 301 -5.15 -4.34 21.35
C MET A 301 -5.29 -4.14 19.83
N THR A 302 -4.82 -5.09 19.02
CA THR A 302 -4.85 -5.01 17.55
C THR A 302 -6.24 -5.25 16.96
N ASP A 303 -7.06 -6.07 17.62
CA ASP A 303 -8.37 -6.52 17.16
C ASP A 303 -9.31 -6.79 18.35
N TYR A 304 -10.60 -6.86 18.07
CA TYR A 304 -11.64 -7.01 19.09
C TYR A 304 -11.42 -8.23 19.98
N HIS A 305 -11.14 -9.39 19.36
CA HIS A 305 -10.98 -10.63 20.10
C HIS A 305 -9.80 -10.52 21.07
N SER A 306 -8.67 -9.99 20.60
CA SER A 306 -7.49 -9.78 21.44
C SER A 306 -7.76 -8.84 22.61
N VAL A 307 -8.44 -7.72 22.38
CA VAL A 307 -8.83 -6.76 23.44
C VAL A 307 -9.68 -7.43 24.53
N MET A 308 -10.60 -8.32 24.14
CA MET A 308 -11.51 -8.93 25.10
C MET A 308 -10.91 -10.13 25.84
N THR A 309 -9.89 -10.79 25.28
CA THR A 309 -9.46 -12.13 25.74
C THR A 309 -7.99 -12.26 26.13
N THR A 310 -7.14 -11.27 25.84
CA THR A 310 -5.70 -11.34 26.12
C THR A 310 -5.30 -10.56 27.38
N GLY A 311 -4.08 -10.78 27.85
CA GLY A 311 -3.51 -10.11 29.02
C GLY A 311 -3.53 -10.95 30.29
N ASP A 312 -2.52 -10.74 31.13
CA ASP A 312 -2.29 -11.52 32.36
C ASP A 312 -3.39 -11.37 33.42
N HIS A 313 -4.14 -10.25 33.36
CA HIS A 313 -5.23 -9.91 34.28
C HIS A 313 -6.61 -9.99 33.63
N THR A 314 -6.80 -10.92 32.70
CA THR A 314 -8.08 -11.12 32.03
C THR A 314 -9.20 -11.51 32.99
N PRO A 315 -10.43 -10.97 32.82
CA PRO A 315 -10.86 -10.05 31.76
C PRO A 315 -10.48 -8.57 32.04
N ASN A 316 -9.80 -7.93 31.09
CA ASN A 316 -9.44 -6.50 31.19
C ASN A 316 -10.60 -5.57 30.79
N VAL A 317 -11.52 -6.06 29.96
CA VAL A 317 -12.74 -5.37 29.55
C VAL A 317 -13.93 -6.26 29.91
N ILE A 318 -14.91 -5.69 30.60
CA ILE A 318 -16.16 -6.35 30.93
C ILE A 318 -17.29 -5.43 30.46
N GLY A 319 -18.04 -5.87 29.44
CA GLY A 319 -19.15 -5.10 28.90
C GLY A 319 -20.22 -4.82 29.98
N GLY A 320 -20.64 -3.56 30.08
CA GLY A 320 -21.58 -3.07 31.09
C GLY A 320 -20.95 -2.73 32.44
N ASP A 321 -19.65 -2.96 32.62
CA ASP A 321 -18.96 -2.74 33.90
C ASP A 321 -17.82 -1.73 33.75
N LEU A 322 -18.08 -0.50 34.23
CA LEU A 322 -17.10 0.58 34.24
C LEU A 322 -15.99 0.39 35.28
N SER A 323 -16.07 -0.62 36.13
CA SER A 323 -15.01 -1.00 37.07
C SER A 323 -14.00 -2.00 36.48
N CYS A 324 -14.14 -2.38 35.20
CA CYS A 324 -13.13 -3.19 34.53
C CYS A 324 -11.77 -2.48 34.46
N ASN A 325 -10.70 -3.28 34.34
CA ASN A 325 -9.32 -2.79 34.38
C ASN A 325 -9.06 -1.68 33.34
N LEU A 326 -9.56 -1.84 32.11
CA LEU A 326 -9.38 -0.86 31.03
C LEU A 326 -9.86 0.54 31.45
N VAL A 327 -11.10 0.65 31.93
CA VAL A 327 -11.70 1.96 32.26
C VAL A 327 -10.98 2.59 33.45
N ARG A 328 -10.66 1.79 34.48
CA ARG A 328 -9.94 2.27 35.67
C ARG A 328 -8.53 2.79 35.35
N MET A 329 -7.79 2.06 34.51
CA MET A 329 -6.45 2.48 34.08
C MET A 329 -6.49 3.73 33.20
N LEU A 330 -7.53 3.88 32.35
CA LEU A 330 -7.75 5.10 31.55
C LEU A 330 -8.13 6.32 32.41
N TYR A 331 -8.85 6.12 33.51
CA TYR A 331 -9.06 7.14 34.55
C TYR A 331 -7.83 7.36 35.44
N ARG A 332 -6.71 6.70 35.13
CA ARG A 332 -5.42 6.80 35.83
C ARG A 332 -5.46 6.31 37.28
N GLU A 333 -6.29 5.33 37.57
CA GLU A 333 -6.19 4.59 38.83
C GLU A 333 -5.00 3.62 38.80
N GLU A 334 -4.32 3.47 39.92
CA GLU A 334 -3.37 2.37 40.14
C GLU A 334 -4.13 1.13 40.62
N ILE A 335 -4.02 0.05 39.85
CA ILE A 335 -4.72 -1.21 40.12
C ILE A 335 -3.75 -2.38 40.08
N GLU A 336 -4.19 -3.56 40.54
CA GLU A 336 -3.37 -4.77 40.51
C GLU A 336 -2.88 -5.11 39.09
N ALA A 337 -3.71 -4.85 38.09
CA ALA A 337 -3.37 -5.09 36.68
C ALA A 337 -2.29 -4.15 36.10
N GLY A 338 -1.96 -3.05 36.80
CA GLY A 338 -0.92 -2.11 36.38
C GLY A 338 -1.21 -0.65 36.77
N GLY A 339 -0.31 0.22 36.34
CA GLY A 339 -0.43 1.67 36.53
C GLY A 339 -1.29 2.38 35.48
N PRO A 340 -1.39 3.72 35.56
CA PRO A 340 -2.16 4.54 34.63
C PRO A 340 -1.77 4.35 33.16
N MET A 341 -2.76 4.29 32.27
CA MET A 341 -2.57 4.20 30.82
C MET A 341 -3.31 5.35 30.10
N PRO A 342 -2.70 5.98 29.07
CA PRO A 342 -1.31 5.83 28.63
C PRO A 342 -0.28 6.27 29.70
N PRO A 343 0.93 5.70 29.72
CA PRO A 343 1.88 5.84 30.83
C PRO A 343 2.42 7.27 31.00
N THR A 344 2.52 8.01 29.90
CA THR A 344 3.07 9.37 29.83
C THR A 344 2.03 10.43 30.17
N ARG A 345 0.90 10.44 29.46
CA ARG A 345 -0.13 11.49 29.53
C ARG A 345 -1.56 10.92 29.45
N PRO A 346 -2.57 11.60 30.01
CA PRO A 346 -3.96 11.18 29.86
C PRO A 346 -4.43 11.26 28.41
N LEU A 347 -5.35 10.35 28.05
CA LEU A 347 -6.04 10.39 26.77
C LEU A 347 -6.96 11.63 26.70
N ASP A 348 -7.17 12.15 25.49
CA ASP A 348 -8.12 13.25 25.28
C ASP A 348 -9.52 12.90 25.82
N PRO A 349 -10.20 13.81 26.55
CA PRO A 349 -11.48 13.52 27.18
C PRO A 349 -12.57 13.03 26.22
N LYS A 350 -12.64 13.54 24.99
CA LYS A 350 -13.64 13.08 24.01
C LYS A 350 -13.39 11.63 23.62
N LYS A 351 -12.12 11.24 23.44
CA LYS A 351 -11.72 9.88 23.08
C LYS A 351 -11.96 8.91 24.22
N LEU A 352 -11.68 9.34 25.45
CA LEU A 352 -12.01 8.58 26.66
C LEU A 352 -13.51 8.33 26.77
N GLU A 353 -14.35 9.34 26.51
CA GLU A 353 -15.81 9.21 26.53
C GLU A 353 -16.31 8.14 25.54
N ILE A 354 -15.75 8.08 24.33
CA ILE A 354 -16.09 7.05 23.33
C ILE A 354 -15.83 5.65 23.88
N ILE A 355 -14.66 5.41 24.48
CA ILE A 355 -14.30 4.11 25.05
C ILE A 355 -15.20 3.75 26.23
N VAL A 356 -15.46 4.70 27.14
CA VAL A 356 -16.32 4.49 28.31
C VAL A 356 -17.74 4.14 27.89
N ARG A 357 -18.31 4.87 26.93
CA ARG A 357 -19.65 4.61 26.40
C ARG A 357 -19.74 3.27 25.67
N TRP A 358 -18.68 2.85 24.98
CA TRP A 358 -18.60 1.53 24.38
C TRP A 358 -18.62 0.42 25.43
N VAL A 359 -17.84 0.56 26.52
CA VAL A 359 -17.83 -0.40 27.62
C VAL A 359 -19.21 -0.43 28.30
N GLU A 360 -19.79 0.72 28.61
CA GLU A 360 -21.13 0.84 29.20
C GLU A 360 -22.20 0.15 28.34
N ALA A 361 -22.10 0.27 27.01
CA ALA A 361 -23.00 -0.35 26.05
C ALA A 361 -22.81 -1.88 25.87
N GLY A 362 -21.90 -2.50 26.63
CA GLY A 362 -21.65 -3.94 26.57
C GLY A 362 -20.42 -4.35 25.75
N ALA A 363 -19.54 -3.40 25.41
CA ALA A 363 -18.31 -3.64 24.63
C ALA A 363 -18.57 -4.43 23.33
N LEU A 364 -19.49 -3.92 22.50
CA LEU A 364 -19.96 -4.61 21.29
C LEU A 364 -18.90 -4.63 20.17
N PRO A 365 -18.74 -5.75 19.43
CA PRO A 365 -17.77 -5.85 18.33
C PRO A 365 -18.14 -5.01 17.12
N ALA A 366 -19.40 -5.11 16.68
CA ALA A 366 -19.93 -4.39 15.54
C ALA A 366 -21.36 -3.98 15.84
N ARG A 367 -21.80 -2.87 15.23
CA ARG A 367 -23.18 -2.40 15.35
C ARG A 367 -24.15 -3.39 14.70
N THR A 368 -25.24 -3.72 15.38
CA THR A 368 -26.47 -4.17 14.69
C THR A 368 -27.27 -2.93 14.34
N PRO A 369 -27.51 -2.59 13.05
CA PRO A 369 -28.31 -1.43 12.69
C PRO A 369 -29.72 -1.57 13.28
N GLY A 370 -30.07 -0.74 14.27
CA GLY A 370 -31.42 -0.71 14.88
C GLY A 370 -31.48 -0.59 16.41
N GLN A 371 -30.38 -0.70 17.15
CA GLN A 371 -30.40 -0.43 18.60
C GLN A 371 -30.35 1.08 18.86
N VAL A 372 -31.54 1.68 18.93
CA VAL A 372 -31.75 2.95 19.63
C VAL A 372 -31.89 2.61 21.11
N ILE A 373 -31.28 3.40 21.99
CA ILE A 373 -31.51 3.31 23.44
C ILE A 373 -33.03 3.33 23.65
N GLN A 374 -33.62 2.23 24.12
CA GLN A 374 -34.91 2.33 24.81
C GLN A 374 -34.59 3.12 26.07
N THR A 375 -34.86 4.42 26.03
CA THR A 375 -34.95 5.25 27.21
C THR A 375 -35.89 4.52 28.14
N GLN A 376 -35.37 3.92 29.22
CA GLN A 376 -36.22 3.40 30.27
C GLN A 376 -37.10 4.57 30.71
N GLU A 377 -38.42 4.43 30.53
CA GLU A 377 -39.37 5.40 31.05
C GLU A 377 -39.05 5.59 32.54
N PRO A 378 -38.95 6.85 33.02
CA PRO A 378 -38.74 7.09 34.43
C PRO A 378 -39.88 6.42 35.20
N ILE A 379 -39.51 5.56 36.14
CA ILE A 379 -40.43 4.90 37.06
C ILE A 379 -41.26 6.01 37.72
N SER A 380 -42.54 6.07 37.38
CA SER A 380 -43.46 7.03 37.97
C SER A 380 -43.50 6.81 39.49
N PRO A 381 -43.36 7.86 40.31
CA PRO A 381 -43.41 7.70 41.75
C PRO A 381 -44.79 7.19 42.16
N VAL A 382 -44.81 6.09 42.90
CA VAL A 382 -46.01 5.54 43.54
C VAL A 382 -46.57 6.60 44.49
N VAL A 383 -47.68 7.23 44.11
CA VAL A 383 -48.44 8.12 44.98
C VAL A 383 -49.09 7.27 46.07
N THR A 384 -48.56 7.37 47.29
CA THR A 384 -49.20 6.78 48.47
C THR A 384 -50.43 7.63 48.82
N PRO A 385 -51.65 7.06 48.89
CA PRO A 385 -52.82 7.83 49.28
C PRO A 385 -52.77 8.13 50.79
N THR A 386 -52.75 9.42 51.13
CA THR A 386 -52.96 9.93 52.49
C THR A 386 -54.36 9.55 52.98
N LEU A 387 -54.43 8.73 54.02
CA LEU A 387 -55.65 8.47 54.79
C LEU A 387 -56.10 9.74 55.50
N ARG A 388 -57.37 10.11 55.30
CA ARG A 388 -58.16 10.96 56.20
C ARG A 388 -59.24 10.11 56.84
#